data_AF-A0A3Q3KZ48-F1
#
_entry.id   AF-A0A3Q3KZ48-F1
#
_cell.length_a   1.000
_cell.length_b   1.000
_cell.length_c   1.000
_cell.angle_alpha   90.00
_cell.angle_beta   90.00
_cell.angle_gamma   90.00
#
_symmetry.space_group_name_H-M   'P 1'
#
loop_
_entity.id
_entity.type
_entity.pdbx_description
1 polymer ?
#
loop_
_entity_poly.entity_id
_entity_poly.type
_entity_poly.pdbx_seq_one_letter_code
_entity_poly.pdbx_strand_id
1 'polypeptide(L)'
;MLLPVSQSLSVSFENRTCVTLLVPGQSACSRFSLSRKGKRSDTMGVLSTLMRGLVRGADRMSEFTSKRGSRTHNKGRGARPTGLRLSSRKFLSIQSMIPEFVVPHLEGFKLKPYVSYRSPRGTEPPVTAQSVFAEVVAPQIKASFEEGTFSKDQLEKYGFNPTQKGKLFKLYPKNYVR
;
A
#
# COMPACT_ATOMS: atom_id res chain seq x y z
N MET A 1 -42.48 21.41 3.62
CA MET A 1 -41.62 21.49 2.43
C MET A 1 -40.23 21.87 2.89
N LEU A 2 -39.22 21.03 2.61
CA LEU A 2 -37.82 21.38 2.31
C LEU A 2 -36.98 20.10 2.39
N LEU A 3 -36.55 19.64 1.22
CA LEU A 3 -35.67 18.49 0.98
C LEU A 3 -34.22 18.85 1.35
N PRO A 4 -33.38 17.91 1.83
CA PRO A 4 -31.95 18.08 1.77
C PRO A 4 -31.39 17.56 0.44
N VAL A 5 -30.63 18.43 -0.21
CA VAL A 5 -29.95 18.27 -1.49
C VAL A 5 -28.79 17.27 -1.33
N SER A 6 -28.81 16.23 -2.16
CA SER A 6 -27.69 15.32 -2.44
C SER A 6 -26.51 16.11 -3.01
N GLN A 7 -25.35 16.07 -2.35
CA GLN A 7 -24.10 16.57 -2.93
C GLN A 7 -23.19 15.38 -3.26
N SER A 8 -23.19 15.01 -4.54
CA SER A 8 -22.20 14.12 -5.15
C SER A 8 -20.88 14.89 -5.35
N LEU A 9 -19.85 14.55 -4.58
CA LEU A 9 -18.50 15.05 -4.79
C LEU A 9 -17.75 14.14 -5.79
N SER A 10 -17.80 14.52 -7.06
CA SER A 10 -16.87 14.03 -8.08
C SER A 10 -15.56 14.81 -7.99
N VAL A 11 -14.47 14.16 -7.56
CA VAL A 11 -13.14 14.78 -7.54
C VAL A 11 -12.46 14.56 -8.88
N SER A 12 -12.51 15.58 -9.73
CA SER A 12 -11.69 15.70 -10.94
C SER A 12 -10.32 16.24 -10.56
N PHE A 13 -9.26 15.50 -10.88
CA PHE A 13 -7.89 15.91 -10.60
C PHE A 13 -7.36 16.76 -11.75
N GLU A 14 -7.61 18.07 -11.70
CA GLU A 14 -7.02 19.02 -12.64
C GLU A 14 -6.34 20.17 -11.90
N ASN A 15 -5.02 20.22 -12.06
CA ASN A 15 -4.12 21.35 -11.87
C ASN A 15 -3.99 22.03 -10.49
N ARG A 16 -2.91 21.61 -9.80
CA ARG A 16 -1.99 22.42 -8.97
C ARG A 16 -2.52 23.74 -8.40
N THR A 17 -2.88 23.73 -7.13
CA THR A 17 -2.73 24.89 -6.24
C THR A 17 -2.28 24.43 -4.86
N CYS A 18 -1.25 25.07 -4.33
CA CYS A 18 -0.64 24.76 -3.03
C CYS A 18 -0.89 25.97 -2.13
N VAL A 19 -1.68 25.80 -1.07
CA VAL A 19 -1.92 26.83 -0.06
C VAL A 19 -0.85 26.68 1.02
N THR A 20 -0.06 27.73 1.26
CA THR A 20 0.93 27.77 2.35
C THR A 20 0.41 28.68 3.47
N LEU A 21 0.30 28.12 4.68
CA LEU A 21 0.05 28.88 5.91
C LEU A 21 1.41 29.19 6.58
N LEU A 22 1.64 30.46 6.88
CA LEU A 22 2.87 30.98 7.47
C LEU A 22 2.73 31.03 9.01
N VAL A 23 3.61 30.35 9.74
CA VAL A 23 3.78 30.52 11.20
C VAL A 23 5.23 30.94 11.46
N PRO A 24 5.50 32.05 12.18
CA PRO A 24 6.87 32.53 12.40
C PRO A 24 7.49 31.85 13.63
N GLY A 25 8.75 31.43 13.50
CA GLY A 25 9.62 31.15 14.65
C GLY A 25 9.88 29.70 14.98
N GLN A 26 10.45 28.91 14.06
CA GLN A 26 11.34 27.79 14.39
C GLN A 26 12.43 27.65 13.32
N SER A 27 13.70 27.69 13.75
CA SER A 27 14.87 27.45 12.92
C SER A 27 14.93 25.97 12.52
N ALA A 28 14.30 25.63 11.39
CA ALA A 28 14.44 24.32 10.78
C ALA A 28 15.65 24.32 9.85
N CYS A 29 16.72 23.61 10.24
CA CYS A 29 17.73 23.11 9.31
C CYS A 29 17.08 22.01 8.46
N SER A 30 16.25 22.42 7.51
CA SER A 30 15.73 21.54 6.48
C SER A 30 16.81 21.42 5.42
N ARG A 31 17.34 20.21 5.25
CA ARG A 31 18.12 19.85 4.06
C ARG A 31 17.14 19.84 2.90
N PHE A 32 16.85 21.02 2.38
CA PHE A 32 16.12 21.26 1.15
C PHE A 32 16.94 20.60 0.05
N SER A 33 16.53 19.40 -0.39
CA SER A 33 16.95 18.91 -1.68
C SER A 33 16.30 19.83 -2.70
N LEU A 34 17.02 20.91 -3.05
CA LEU A 34 16.76 21.66 -4.26
C LEU A 34 16.78 20.65 -5.40
N SER A 35 15.59 20.20 -5.80
CA SER A 35 15.36 19.68 -7.14
C SER A 35 15.62 20.87 -8.06
N ARG A 36 16.90 21.06 -8.38
CA ARG A 36 17.35 21.90 -9.47
C ARG A 36 16.69 21.31 -10.71
N LYS A 37 15.49 21.79 -11.06
CA LYS A 37 15.04 21.83 -12.44
C LYS A 37 15.94 22.82 -13.17
N GLY A 38 17.20 22.45 -13.32
CA GLY A 38 18.04 23.01 -14.36
C GLY A 38 17.34 22.67 -15.65
N LYS A 39 16.88 23.70 -16.38
CA LYS A 39 16.68 23.61 -17.83
C LYS A 39 18.03 23.19 -18.40
N ARG A 40 18.28 21.88 -18.46
CA ARG A 40 19.37 21.33 -19.27
C ARG A 40 18.94 21.62 -20.70
N SER A 41 19.70 22.44 -21.39
CA SER A 41 19.59 22.63 -22.83
C SER A 41 19.63 21.24 -23.48
N ASP A 42 18.49 20.77 -23.98
CA ASP A 42 18.33 19.45 -24.59
C ASP A 42 19.28 19.25 -25.80
N THR A 43 19.80 20.34 -26.36
CA THR A 43 20.74 20.38 -27.49
C THR A 43 22.07 19.64 -27.24
N MET A 44 22.62 19.66 -26.02
CA MET A 44 23.90 19.00 -25.71
C MET A 44 23.76 17.51 -25.35
N GLY A 45 22.54 17.05 -25.00
CA GLY A 45 22.24 15.64 -24.72
C GLY A 45 22.13 14.80 -25.98
N VAL A 46 21.52 15.35 -27.03
CA VAL A 46 21.31 14.62 -28.30
C VAL A 46 22.63 14.44 -29.06
N LEU A 47 23.44 15.49 -29.18
CA LEU A 47 24.74 15.46 -29.86
C LEU A 47 25.72 14.48 -29.20
N SER A 48 25.76 14.44 -27.87
CA SER A 48 26.57 13.46 -27.13
C SER A 48 26.05 12.03 -27.27
N THR A 49 24.73 11.80 -27.34
CA THR A 49 24.18 10.47 -27.62
C THR A 49 24.43 10.00 -29.05
N LEU A 50 24.44 10.91 -30.03
CA LEU A 50 24.78 10.59 -31.43
C LEU A 50 26.27 10.27 -31.57
N MET A 51 27.16 11.08 -31.00
CA MET A 51 28.60 10.81 -30.97
C MET A 51 28.91 9.50 -30.23
N ARG A 52 28.22 9.22 -29.12
CA ARG A 52 28.35 7.94 -28.41
C ARG A 52 27.83 6.76 -29.24
N GLY A 53 26.71 6.94 -29.95
CA GLY A 53 26.14 5.93 -30.83
C GLY A 53 27.08 5.59 -32.00
N LEU A 54 27.79 6.59 -32.54
CA LEU A 54 28.76 6.41 -33.63
C LEU A 54 30.07 5.75 -33.15
N VAL A 55 30.56 6.09 -31.95
CA VAL A 55 31.87 5.62 -31.45
C VAL A 55 31.78 4.36 -30.57
N ARG A 56 30.75 4.24 -29.72
CA ARG A 56 30.60 3.15 -28.72
C ARG A 56 29.34 2.29 -28.93
N GLY A 57 28.45 2.65 -29.85
CA GLY A 57 27.20 1.94 -30.10
C GLY A 57 26.11 2.22 -29.06
N ALA A 58 25.06 1.37 -29.06
CA ALA A 58 23.93 1.48 -28.15
C ALA A 58 24.29 1.13 -26.70
N ASP A 59 23.64 1.81 -25.74
CA ASP A 59 23.87 1.60 -24.31
C ASP A 59 23.27 0.27 -23.83
N ARG A 60 24.15 -0.65 -23.40
CA ARG A 60 23.81 -1.98 -22.84
C ARG A 60 23.76 -2.02 -21.31
N MET A 61 24.28 -0.99 -20.63
CA MET A 61 24.41 -0.96 -19.16
C MET A 61 23.21 -0.31 -18.49
N SER A 62 22.46 0.51 -19.21
CA SER A 62 21.22 1.11 -18.69
C SER A 62 20.08 0.12 -18.59
N GLU A 63 19.23 0.29 -17.58
CA GLU A 63 17.98 -0.48 -17.46
C GLU A 63 17.08 -0.25 -18.70
N PHE A 64 16.57 -1.36 -19.24
CA PHE A 64 15.65 -1.32 -20.37
C PHE A 64 14.27 -0.82 -19.92
N THR A 65 13.80 0.29 -20.50
CA THR A 65 12.55 0.93 -20.10
C THR A 65 11.58 1.09 -21.27
N SER A 66 10.30 1.35 -20.98
CA SER A 66 9.27 1.55 -22.00
C SER A 66 9.47 2.74 -22.95
N LYS A 67 10.46 3.61 -22.70
CA LYS A 67 10.79 4.75 -23.57
C LYS A 67 11.94 4.43 -24.54
N ARG A 68 12.52 3.25 -24.41
CA ARG A 68 13.58 2.74 -25.29
C ARG A 68 12.97 1.74 -26.27
N GLY A 69 13.53 1.67 -27.47
CA GLY A 69 13.06 0.75 -28.52
C GLY A 69 12.00 1.35 -29.44
N SER A 70 11.46 0.51 -30.33
CA SER A 70 10.45 0.93 -31.31
C SER A 70 9.05 1.03 -30.68
N ARG A 71 8.08 1.53 -31.44
CA ARG A 71 6.69 1.78 -30.99
C ARG A 71 6.01 0.57 -30.31
N THR A 72 6.35 -0.66 -30.68
CA THR A 72 5.78 -1.89 -30.12
C THR A 72 6.41 -2.30 -28.79
N HIS A 73 7.59 -1.77 -28.45
CA HIS A 73 8.38 -2.15 -27.28
C HIS A 73 7.97 -1.38 -26.01
N ASN A 74 6.67 -1.34 -25.72
CA ASN A 74 6.14 -0.70 -24.52
C ASN A 74 5.77 -1.74 -23.44
N LYS A 75 6.72 -2.03 -22.53
CA LYS A 75 6.56 -2.98 -21.42
C LYS A 75 5.68 -2.45 -20.26
N GLY A 76 5.39 -1.15 -20.19
CA GLY A 76 4.72 -0.53 -19.04
C GLY A 76 5.64 -0.23 -17.85
N ARG A 77 5.05 0.09 -16.69
CA ARG A 77 5.74 0.59 -15.48
C ARG A 77 5.33 -0.12 -14.18
N GLY A 78 4.88 -1.37 -14.28
CA GLY A 78 4.50 -2.19 -13.11
C GLY A 78 3.10 -1.94 -12.56
N ALA A 79 2.28 -1.14 -13.24
CA ALA A 79 0.86 -1.04 -12.92
C ALA A 79 0.19 -2.41 -13.06
N ARG A 80 -0.53 -2.84 -12.02
CA ARG A 80 -1.31 -4.08 -12.05
C ARG A 80 -2.59 -3.85 -12.88
N PRO A 81 -2.95 -4.79 -13.77
CA PRO A 81 -4.14 -4.62 -14.60
C PRO A 81 -5.41 -4.69 -13.75
N THR A 82 -6.39 -3.83 -14.06
CA THR A 82 -7.71 -3.78 -13.41
C THR A 82 -8.81 -4.40 -14.26
N GLY A 83 -8.43 -5.16 -15.29
CA GLY A 83 -9.35 -5.68 -16.28
C GLY A 83 -8.65 -6.35 -17.45
N LEU A 84 -9.39 -6.59 -18.52
CA LEU A 84 -8.93 -7.35 -19.69
C LEU A 84 -9.17 -6.57 -20.98
N ARG A 85 -8.32 -6.82 -21.99
CA ARG A 85 -8.49 -6.25 -23.32
C ARG A 85 -9.23 -7.24 -24.21
N LEU A 86 -10.31 -6.80 -24.84
CA LEU A 86 -11.08 -7.61 -25.79
C LEU A 86 -10.42 -7.70 -27.16
N SER A 87 -10.85 -8.67 -27.96
CA SER A 87 -10.48 -8.81 -29.38
C SER A 87 -10.76 -7.54 -30.19
N SER A 88 -11.83 -6.81 -29.82
CA SER A 88 -12.19 -5.50 -30.39
C SER A 88 -11.25 -4.36 -30.02
N ARG A 89 -10.15 -4.63 -29.31
CA ARG A 89 -9.17 -3.68 -28.76
C ARG A 89 -9.70 -2.74 -27.68
N LYS A 90 -11.00 -2.83 -27.32
CA LYS A 90 -11.60 -2.13 -26.18
C LYS A 90 -11.11 -2.73 -24.85
N PHE A 91 -11.02 -1.90 -23.81
CA PHE A 91 -10.65 -2.33 -22.47
C PHE A 91 -11.93 -2.51 -21.63
N LEU A 92 -12.06 -3.66 -20.96
CA LEU A 92 -13.12 -3.92 -20.01
C LEU A 92 -12.56 -3.85 -18.60
N SER A 93 -13.03 -2.88 -17.82
CA SER A 93 -12.75 -2.77 -16.39
C SER A 93 -13.60 -3.76 -15.59
N ILE A 94 -12.96 -4.56 -14.73
CA ILE A 94 -13.64 -5.53 -13.87
C ILE A 94 -13.61 -4.98 -12.44
N GLN A 95 -14.79 -4.69 -11.88
CA GLN A 95 -14.90 -4.05 -10.56
C GLN A 95 -14.20 -4.86 -9.45
N SER A 96 -14.30 -6.19 -9.48
CA SER A 96 -13.63 -7.06 -8.49
C SER A 96 -12.09 -7.06 -8.56
N MET A 97 -11.49 -6.53 -9.64
CA MET A 97 -10.04 -6.35 -9.77
C MET A 97 -9.59 -4.96 -9.33
N ILE A 98 -10.51 -4.00 -9.18
CA ILE A 98 -10.21 -2.64 -8.75
C ILE A 98 -10.14 -2.67 -7.20
N PRO A 99 -9.01 -2.23 -6.60
CA PRO A 99 -8.89 -2.24 -5.16
C PRO A 99 -9.77 -1.16 -4.52
N GLU A 100 -10.52 -1.55 -3.50
CA GLU A 100 -11.33 -0.64 -2.68
C GLU A 100 -10.57 -0.27 -1.41
N PHE A 101 -10.52 1.03 -1.10
CA PHE A 101 -9.90 1.52 0.13
C PHE A 101 -10.94 1.55 1.26
N VAL A 102 -10.77 0.68 2.25
CA VAL A 102 -11.62 0.66 3.45
C VAL A 102 -11.08 1.70 4.44
N VAL A 103 -11.68 2.88 4.46
CA VAL A 103 -11.30 3.99 5.34
C VAL A 103 -12.28 4.06 6.53
N PRO A 104 -11.82 3.87 7.78
CA PRO A 104 -12.69 3.99 8.94
C PRO A 104 -13.03 5.44 9.27
N HIS A 105 -14.11 5.65 10.02
CA HIS A 105 -14.47 6.96 10.57
C HIS A 105 -13.48 7.35 11.70
N LEU A 106 -12.98 8.60 11.68
CA LEU A 106 -11.97 9.11 12.61
C LEU A 106 -12.48 10.20 13.59
N GLU A 107 -13.79 10.49 13.65
CA GLU A 107 -14.34 11.41 14.66
C GLU A 107 -14.11 10.86 16.08
N GLY A 108 -13.58 11.71 16.97
CA GLY A 108 -13.29 11.33 18.36
C GLY A 108 -12.07 10.42 18.56
N PHE A 109 -11.25 10.19 17.53
CA PHE A 109 -10.06 9.34 17.66
C PHE A 109 -8.97 10.00 18.52
N LYS A 110 -8.61 9.36 19.64
CA LYS A 110 -7.68 9.91 20.64
C LYS A 110 -6.21 9.83 20.23
N LEU A 111 -5.84 8.82 19.44
CA LEU A 111 -4.45 8.58 19.08
C LEU A 111 -3.98 9.59 18.03
N LYS A 112 -2.76 10.11 18.22
CA LYS A 112 -2.13 11.09 17.34
C LYS A 112 -0.92 10.47 16.64
N PRO A 113 -0.48 11.00 15.49
CA PRO A 113 0.71 10.50 14.78
C PRO A 113 2.01 10.59 15.59
N TYR A 114 2.04 11.45 16.62
CA TYR A 114 3.19 11.67 17.48
C TYR A 114 2.84 11.45 18.94
N VAL A 115 3.81 10.93 19.69
CA VAL A 115 3.71 10.66 21.13
C VAL A 115 4.62 11.62 21.89
N SER A 116 4.24 11.98 23.11
CA SER A 116 5.04 12.88 23.96
C SER A 116 6.32 12.21 24.46
N TYR A 117 7.39 12.99 24.64
CA TYR A 117 8.63 12.50 25.26
C TYR A 117 8.50 12.12 26.75
N ARG A 118 7.39 12.49 27.40
CA ARG A 118 7.14 12.15 28.81
C ARG A 118 6.75 10.68 29.01
N SER A 119 6.45 9.96 27.93
CA SER A 119 6.10 8.54 27.99
C SER A 119 7.30 7.69 28.39
N PRO A 120 7.13 6.71 29.29
CA PRO A 120 8.22 5.79 29.66
C PRO A 120 8.66 4.96 28.45
N ARG A 121 9.89 4.46 28.49
CA ARG A 121 10.41 3.60 27.43
C ARG A 121 9.73 2.22 27.51
N GLY A 122 9.12 1.79 26.39
CA GLY A 122 8.54 0.45 26.27
C GLY A 122 9.64 -0.61 26.27
N THR A 123 9.45 -1.66 27.08
CA THR A 123 10.34 -2.85 27.14
C THR A 123 9.54 -4.09 26.76
N GLU A 124 8.73 -4.00 25.70
CA GLU A 124 7.83 -5.09 25.32
C GLU A 124 8.60 -6.16 24.54
N PRO A 125 8.47 -7.45 24.92
CA PRO A 125 9.04 -8.54 24.16
C PRO A 125 8.31 -8.72 22.82
N PRO A 126 8.97 -9.33 21.82
CA PRO A 126 8.31 -9.65 20.55
C PRO A 126 7.16 -10.65 20.76
N VAL A 127 6.03 -10.40 20.11
CA VAL A 127 4.85 -11.28 20.19
C VAL A 127 5.16 -12.64 19.56
N THR A 128 4.94 -13.72 20.30
CA THR A 128 5.16 -15.11 19.84
C THR A 128 3.84 -15.88 19.75
N ALA A 129 3.81 -16.96 18.96
CA ALA A 129 2.60 -17.81 18.89
C ALA A 129 2.25 -18.43 20.25
N GLN A 130 3.26 -18.74 21.07
CA GLN A 130 3.09 -19.26 22.41
C GLN A 130 2.47 -18.22 23.35
N SER A 131 2.92 -16.96 23.30
CA SER A 131 2.34 -15.90 24.15
C SER A 131 0.88 -15.66 23.80
N VAL A 132 0.54 -15.58 22.50
CA VAL A 132 -0.86 -15.41 22.05
C VAL A 132 -1.72 -16.60 22.47
N PHE A 133 -1.22 -17.83 22.34
CA PHE A 133 -1.94 -19.02 22.77
C PHE A 133 -2.19 -19.02 24.30
N ALA A 134 -1.16 -18.69 25.08
CA ALA A 134 -1.23 -18.64 26.53
C ALA A 134 -2.20 -17.57 27.05
N GLU A 135 -2.28 -16.42 26.38
CA GLU A 135 -3.15 -15.31 26.77
C GLU A 135 -4.61 -15.53 26.37
N VAL A 136 -4.87 -16.01 25.16
CA VAL A 136 -6.24 -16.04 24.60
C VAL A 136 -6.91 -17.40 24.78
N VAL A 137 -6.22 -18.49 24.42
CA VAL A 137 -6.84 -19.82 24.27
C VAL A 137 -6.67 -20.67 25.53
N ALA A 138 -5.50 -20.62 26.16
CA ALA A 138 -5.21 -21.40 27.36
C ALA A 138 -6.20 -21.20 28.53
N PRO A 139 -6.70 -19.99 28.87
CA PRO A 139 -7.69 -19.87 29.95
C PRO A 139 -9.00 -20.59 29.63
N GLN A 140 -9.44 -20.59 28.36
CA GLN A 140 -10.65 -21.29 27.93
C GLN A 140 -10.50 -22.81 28.06
N ILE A 141 -9.34 -23.35 27.66
CA ILE A 141 -9.05 -24.78 27.77
C ILE A 141 -8.98 -25.20 29.25
N LYS A 142 -8.35 -24.40 30.11
CA LYS A 142 -8.25 -24.68 31.55
C LYS A 142 -9.63 -24.76 32.21
N ALA A 143 -10.50 -23.78 31.94
CA ALA A 143 -11.87 -23.77 32.46
C ALA A 143 -12.65 -25.02 32.04
N SER A 144 -12.63 -25.37 30.75
CA SER A 144 -13.31 -26.58 30.26
C SER A 144 -12.67 -27.90 30.76
N PHE A 145 -11.39 -27.88 31.11
CA PHE A 145 -10.71 -29.01 31.71
C PHE A 145 -11.12 -29.21 33.17
N GLU A 146 -11.21 -28.13 33.94
CA GLU A 146 -11.71 -28.14 35.33
C GLU A 146 -13.18 -28.57 35.41
N GLU A 147 -14.00 -28.16 34.44
CA GLU A 147 -15.40 -28.58 34.29
C GLU A 147 -15.55 -30.03 33.79
N GLY A 148 -14.47 -30.69 33.35
CA GLY A 148 -14.51 -32.04 32.81
C GLY A 148 -15.16 -32.18 31.43
N THR A 149 -15.43 -31.08 30.72
CA THR A 149 -16.07 -31.06 29.39
C THR A 149 -15.08 -31.01 28.23
N PHE A 150 -13.78 -31.07 28.53
CA PHE A 150 -12.72 -31.00 27.51
C PHE A 150 -12.68 -32.25 26.62
N SER A 151 -12.73 -32.04 25.31
CA SER A 151 -12.62 -33.10 24.30
C SER A 151 -11.61 -32.72 23.21
N LYS A 152 -10.68 -33.62 22.88
CA LYS A 152 -9.63 -33.40 21.87
C LYS A 152 -10.18 -33.31 20.44
N ASP A 153 -11.31 -33.96 20.16
CA ASP A 153 -11.90 -33.96 18.83
C ASP A 153 -12.64 -32.65 18.52
N GLN A 154 -12.99 -31.87 19.56
CA GLN A 154 -13.77 -30.63 19.46
C GLN A 154 -12.89 -29.37 19.56
N LEU A 155 -11.70 -29.39 18.98
CA LEU A 155 -10.77 -28.24 19.00
C LEU A 155 -11.30 -27.03 18.24
N GLU A 156 -12.21 -27.23 17.28
CA GLU A 156 -12.83 -26.15 16.51
C GLU A 156 -13.61 -25.17 17.39
N LYS A 157 -14.15 -25.64 18.52
CA LYS A 157 -14.81 -24.81 19.54
C LYS A 157 -13.87 -23.75 20.10
N TYR A 158 -12.58 -24.07 20.22
CA TYR A 158 -11.53 -23.16 20.71
C TYR A 158 -10.87 -22.36 19.59
N GLY A 159 -11.44 -22.39 18.38
CA GLY A 159 -10.97 -21.62 17.22
C GLY A 159 -9.89 -22.30 16.37
N PHE A 160 -9.54 -23.56 16.67
CA PHE A 160 -8.62 -24.31 15.81
C PHE A 160 -9.30 -24.62 14.48
N ASN A 161 -8.57 -24.39 13.39
CA ASN A 161 -9.07 -24.63 12.05
C ASN A 161 -8.10 -25.56 11.32
N PRO A 162 -8.41 -26.86 11.21
CA PRO A 162 -7.47 -27.83 10.65
C PRO A 162 -7.18 -27.59 9.17
N THR A 163 -8.19 -27.14 8.42
CA THR A 163 -8.10 -26.92 6.97
C THR A 163 -8.44 -25.47 6.60
N GLN A 164 -7.73 -24.92 5.62
CA GLN A 164 -7.93 -23.54 5.11
C GLN A 164 -8.79 -23.48 3.84
N LYS A 165 -9.26 -24.62 3.34
CA LYS A 165 -10.16 -24.72 2.18
C LYS A 165 -11.52 -24.13 2.55
N GLY A 166 -12.18 -23.45 1.61
CA GLY A 166 -13.49 -22.82 1.81
C GLY A 166 -13.48 -21.46 2.53
N LYS A 167 -12.34 -21.04 3.10
CA LYS A 167 -12.24 -19.72 3.75
C LYS A 167 -12.04 -18.60 2.73
N LEU A 168 -12.71 -17.47 2.99
CA LEU A 168 -12.54 -16.23 2.24
C LEU A 168 -11.11 -15.69 2.40
N PHE A 169 -10.64 -15.59 3.64
CA PHE A 169 -9.28 -15.17 3.97
C PHE A 169 -8.45 -16.38 4.38
N LYS A 170 -7.48 -16.74 3.54
CA LYS A 170 -6.58 -17.88 3.74
C LYS A 170 -5.26 -17.39 4.32
N LEU A 171 -4.79 -18.09 5.35
CA LEU A 171 -3.48 -17.83 5.95
C LEU A 171 -2.34 -18.33 5.05
N TYR A 172 -2.48 -19.54 4.51
CA TYR A 172 -1.50 -20.14 3.60
C TYR A 172 -2.20 -20.98 2.50
N PRO A 173 -1.90 -20.75 1.20
CA PRO A 173 -1.20 -19.57 0.67
C PRO A 173 -2.04 -18.31 0.88
N LYS A 174 -1.36 -17.20 1.23
CA LYS A 174 -2.01 -15.92 1.54
C LYS A 174 -2.71 -15.36 0.30
N ASN A 175 -3.99 -14.97 0.45
CA ASN A 175 -4.82 -14.48 -0.66
C ASN A 175 -5.39 -13.06 -0.48
N TYR A 176 -4.97 -12.32 0.55
CA TYR A 176 -5.44 -10.96 0.82
C TYR A 176 -4.30 -9.95 0.81
N VAL A 177 -4.63 -8.69 0.54
CA VAL A 177 -3.70 -7.56 0.49
C VAL A 177 -3.56 -6.94 1.89
N ARG A 178 -2.49 -6.17 2.12
CA ARG A 178 -2.28 -5.40 3.36
C ARG A 178 -2.88 -4.01 3.25
#